data_AF-A0A6I0ZMK0-F1
#
_entry.id   AF-A0A6I0ZMK0-F1
#
_cell.length_a   1.000
_cell.length_b   1.000
_cell.length_c   1.000
_cell.angle_alpha   90.00
_cell.angle_beta   90.00
_cell.angle_gamma   90.00
#
_symmetry.space_group_name_H-M   'P 1'
#
loop_
_entity.id
_entity.type
_entity.pdbx_description
1 polymer ?
#
loop_
_entity_poly.entity_id
_entity_poly.type
_entity_poly.pdbx_seq_one_letter_code
_entity_poly.pdbx_strand_id
1 'polypeptide(L)'
;MNRASLLQETAAWMDTVDLALCLFIYEVCNDYQFEYLSGSDFVNFLNLKPTGRAVIVRPKENLRICYMVFSIARTIRPRERGKLWSEEFLKRCGISKSYYDKHRSDVCNKGATKENQDFRKSIDRAVENARRLKGTP
;
A
#
# COMPACT_ATOMS: atom_id res chain seq x y z
N MET A 1 -9.40 10.22 30.58
CA MET A 1 -8.58 9.99 29.38
C MET A 1 -7.13 10.21 29.78
N ASN A 2 -6.21 9.27 29.54
CA ASN A 2 -4.83 9.38 29.99
C ASN A 2 -3.92 9.79 28.81
N ARG A 3 -2.69 10.24 29.09
CA ARG A 3 -1.77 10.74 28.04
C ARG A 3 -1.49 9.68 26.97
N ALA A 4 -1.43 8.40 27.35
CA ALA A 4 -1.21 7.30 26.42
C ALA A 4 -2.40 7.10 25.47
N SER A 5 -3.64 7.19 25.97
CA SER A 5 -4.85 7.08 25.15
C SER A 5 -4.96 8.25 24.17
N LEU A 6 -4.64 9.47 24.61
CA LEU A 6 -4.62 10.65 23.74
C LEU A 6 -3.57 10.54 22.62
N LEU A 7 -2.37 10.01 22.94
CA LEU A 7 -1.32 9.78 21.95
C LEU A 7 -1.70 8.69 20.94
N GLN A 8 -2.38 7.62 21.39
CA GLN A 8 -2.90 6.57 20.50
C GLN A 8 -4.00 7.11 19.58
N GLU A 9 -4.94 7.88 20.10
CA GLU A 9 -5.98 8.55 19.31
C GLU A 9 -5.36 9.50 18.28
N THR A 10 -4.41 10.35 18.70
CA THR A 10 -3.72 11.29 17.80
C THR A 10 -2.95 10.53 16.70
N ALA A 11 -2.28 9.43 17.04
CA ALA A 11 -1.57 8.61 16.07
C ALA A 11 -2.52 7.93 15.06
N ALA A 12 -3.75 7.59 15.45
CA ALA A 12 -4.75 7.02 14.56
C ALA A 12 -5.23 8.02 13.48
N TRP A 13 -5.09 9.33 13.74
CA TRP A 13 -5.43 10.38 12.76
C TRP A 13 -4.28 10.73 11.82
N MET A 14 -3.04 10.40 12.18
CA MET A 14 -1.88 10.68 11.33
C MET A 14 -1.80 9.72 10.15
N ASP A 15 -1.59 10.29 8.96
CA ASP A 15 -1.32 9.49 7.77
C ASP A 15 0.06 8.81 7.87
N THR A 16 0.07 7.52 7.60
CA THR A 16 1.28 6.71 7.54
C THR A 16 1.87 6.72 6.14
N VAL A 17 1.01 6.69 5.11
CA VAL A 17 1.37 6.74 3.70
C VAL A 17 1.10 8.15 3.18
N ASP A 18 2.08 8.71 2.48
CA ASP A 18 1.97 10.03 1.91
C ASP A 18 0.80 10.17 0.93
N LEU A 19 0.13 11.34 0.95
CA LEU A 19 -1.02 11.59 0.07
C LEU A 19 -0.66 11.46 -1.41
N ALA A 20 0.46 12.04 -1.87
CA ALA A 20 0.85 11.93 -3.27
C ALA A 20 1.10 10.47 -3.68
N LEU A 21 1.74 9.69 -2.80
CA LEU A 21 1.90 8.26 -3.03
C LEU A 21 0.55 7.53 -3.08
N CYS A 22 -0.39 7.86 -2.20
CA CYS A 22 -1.73 7.27 -2.22
C CYS A 22 -2.43 7.52 -3.56
N LEU A 23 -2.36 8.75 -4.08
CA LEU A 23 -2.96 9.11 -5.36
C LEU A 23 -2.31 8.38 -6.54
N PHE A 24 -0.98 8.29 -6.58
CA PHE A 24 -0.33 7.53 -7.66
C PHE A 24 -0.62 6.02 -7.59
N ILE A 25 -0.76 5.45 -6.40
CA ILE A 25 -1.14 4.04 -6.25
C ILE A 25 -2.62 3.82 -6.62
N TYR A 26 -3.49 4.78 -6.31
CA TYR A 26 -4.90 4.76 -6.75
C TYR A 26 -5.01 4.64 -8.27
N GLU A 27 -4.28 5.45 -9.03
CA GLU A 27 -4.26 5.40 -10.50
C GLU A 27 -3.78 4.06 -11.06
N VAL A 28 -2.92 3.34 -10.34
CA VAL A 28 -2.39 2.05 -10.79
C VAL A 28 -3.31 0.89 -10.39
N CYS A 29 -3.91 0.94 -9.21
CA CYS A 29 -4.51 -0.23 -8.57
C CYS A 29 -6.04 -0.19 -8.44
N ASN A 30 -6.66 0.99 -8.42
CA ASN A 30 -8.10 1.11 -8.29
C ASN A 30 -8.78 0.58 -9.55
N ASP A 31 -9.81 -0.24 -9.38
CA ASP A 31 -10.50 -0.92 -10.48
C ASP A 31 -9.60 -1.83 -11.35
N TYR A 32 -8.42 -2.24 -10.83
CA TYR A 32 -7.51 -3.22 -11.44
C TYR A 32 -7.11 -4.33 -10.46
N GLN A 33 -6.40 -3.99 -9.37
CA GLN A 33 -6.02 -4.92 -8.30
C GLN A 33 -7.09 -5.01 -7.22
N PHE A 34 -7.75 -3.88 -6.96
CA PHE A 34 -8.89 -3.77 -6.07
C PHE A 34 -10.15 -3.54 -6.90
N GLU A 35 -11.31 -3.89 -6.35
CA GLU A 35 -12.56 -3.34 -6.86
C GLU A 35 -12.58 -1.81 -6.70
N TYR A 36 -13.45 -1.15 -7.47
CA TYR A 36 -13.56 0.31 -7.42
C TYR A 36 -13.85 0.83 -6.01
N LEU A 37 -13.02 1.77 -5.59
CA LEU A 37 -13.18 2.62 -4.41
C LEU A 37 -13.22 4.09 -4.83
N SER A 38 -13.87 4.91 -4.02
CA SER A 38 -13.69 6.36 -4.10
C SER A 38 -12.24 6.73 -3.73
N GLY A 39 -11.75 7.86 -4.22
CA GLY A 39 -10.39 8.32 -3.87
C GLY A 39 -10.19 8.48 -2.36
N SER A 40 -11.20 8.96 -1.63
CA SER A 40 -11.16 9.09 -0.16
C SER A 40 -11.10 7.73 0.55
N ASP A 41 -11.91 6.75 0.12
CA ASP A 41 -11.85 5.40 0.66
C ASP A 41 -10.51 4.73 0.39
N PHE A 42 -9.92 4.94 -0.79
CA PHE A 42 -8.62 4.36 -1.13
C PHE A 42 -7.49 4.96 -0.29
N VAL A 43 -7.49 6.29 -0.07
CA VAL A 43 -6.53 6.97 0.81
C VAL A 43 -6.68 6.48 2.25
N ASN A 44 -7.91 6.35 2.75
CA ASN A 44 -8.18 5.82 4.08
C ASN A 44 -7.69 4.37 4.21
N PHE A 45 -7.96 3.55 3.20
CA PHE A 45 -7.52 2.17 3.15
C PHE A 45 -5.99 2.03 3.22
N LEU A 46 -5.25 2.78 2.40
CA LEU A 46 -3.79 2.79 2.44
C LEU A 46 -3.25 3.31 3.78
N ASN A 47 -3.97 4.20 4.46
CA ASN A 47 -3.59 4.72 5.77
C ASN A 47 -4.09 3.89 6.95
N LEU A 48 -4.65 2.69 6.70
CA LEU A 48 -5.24 1.82 7.72
C LEU A 48 -6.37 2.49 8.53
N LYS A 49 -7.04 3.47 7.94
CA LYS A 49 -8.21 4.15 8.50
C LYS A 49 -9.51 3.42 8.11
N PRO A 50 -10.63 3.71 8.78
CA PRO A 50 -11.93 3.19 8.38
C PRO A 50 -12.33 3.66 6.96
N THR A 51 -12.98 2.78 6.21
CA THR A 51 -13.54 3.05 4.88
C THR A 51 -15.06 2.98 4.94
N GLY A 52 -15.75 3.70 4.06
CA GLY A 52 -17.22 3.67 3.98
C GLY A 52 -17.77 2.33 3.47
N ARG A 53 -16.92 1.52 2.84
CA ARG A 53 -17.25 0.18 2.33
C ARG A 53 -16.10 -0.80 2.53
N ALA A 54 -16.41 -2.08 2.48
CA ALA A 54 -15.39 -3.13 2.45
C ALA A 54 -14.51 -3.00 1.20
N VAL A 55 -13.20 -3.18 1.38
CA VAL A 55 -12.22 -3.21 0.29
C VAL A 55 -12.05 -4.64 -0.17
N ILE A 56 -12.24 -4.88 -1.47
CA ILE A 56 -12.19 -6.23 -2.05
C ILE A 56 -10.98 -6.30 -3.00
N VAL A 57 -10.12 -7.29 -2.73
CA VAL A 57 -9.03 -7.68 -3.62
C VAL A 57 -9.60 -8.51 -4.76
N ARG A 58 -9.26 -8.15 -6.01
CA ARG A 58 -9.69 -8.94 -7.16
C ARG A 58 -8.99 -10.30 -7.21
N PRO A 59 -9.65 -11.35 -7.73
CA PRO A 59 -9.05 -12.67 -7.84
C PRO A 59 -7.70 -12.64 -8.56
N LYS A 60 -6.73 -13.43 -8.08
CA LYS A 60 -5.38 -13.60 -8.65
C LYS A 60 -4.46 -12.37 -8.55
N GLU A 61 -4.82 -11.34 -7.79
CA GLU A 61 -4.01 -10.13 -7.63
C GLU A 61 -3.06 -10.14 -6.42
N ASN A 62 -3.09 -11.19 -5.59
CA ASN A 62 -2.28 -11.28 -4.37
C ASN A 62 -0.79 -11.02 -4.60
N LEU A 63 -0.22 -11.55 -5.70
CA LEU A 63 1.19 -11.35 -6.02
C LEU A 63 1.52 -9.87 -6.29
N ARG A 64 0.66 -9.17 -7.03
CA ARG A 64 0.82 -7.75 -7.35
C ARG A 64 0.64 -6.89 -6.11
N ILE A 65 -0.34 -7.22 -5.27
CA ILE A 65 -0.53 -6.55 -3.97
C ILE A 65 0.68 -6.76 -3.07
N CYS A 66 1.28 -7.95 -3.01
CA CYS A 66 2.49 -8.18 -2.23
C CYS A 66 3.64 -7.26 -2.67
N TYR A 67 3.82 -7.07 -3.98
CA TYR A 67 4.83 -6.13 -4.47
C TYR A 67 4.49 -4.67 -4.15
N MET A 68 3.23 -4.27 -4.32
CA MET A 68 2.76 -2.93 -3.96
C MET A 68 3.04 -2.63 -2.48
N VAL A 69 2.68 -3.55 -1.58
CA VAL A 69 2.95 -3.45 -0.13
C VAL A 69 4.44 -3.35 0.14
N PHE A 70 5.25 -4.21 -0.47
CA PHE A 70 6.70 -4.16 -0.33
C PHE A 70 7.29 -2.79 -0.73
N SER A 71 6.82 -2.23 -1.84
CA SER A 71 7.27 -0.95 -2.37
C SER A 71 6.84 0.23 -1.48
N ILE A 72 5.59 0.27 -1.04
CA ILE A 72 5.08 1.32 -0.14
C ILE A 72 5.77 1.25 1.23
N ALA A 73 5.92 0.06 1.82
CA ALA A 73 6.54 -0.11 3.14
C ALA A 73 7.97 0.47 3.21
N ARG A 74 8.69 0.48 2.09
CA ARG A 74 10.05 1.05 2.00
C ARG A 74 10.08 2.57 1.99
N THR A 75 8.96 3.25 1.72
CA THR A 75 8.85 4.71 1.78
C THR A 75 8.52 5.21 3.19
N ILE A 76 7.91 4.37 4.03
CA ILE A 76 7.53 4.70 5.40
C ILE A 76 8.76 4.75 6.31
N ARG A 77 8.80 5.76 7.18
CA ARG A 77 9.84 5.95 8.22
C ARG A 77 9.19 6.14 9.60
N PRO A 78 9.77 5.56 10.67
CA PRO A 78 10.91 4.63 10.67
C PRO A 78 10.56 3.27 10.04
N ARG A 79 11.58 2.45 9.70
CA ARG A 79 11.40 1.15 9.03
C ARG A 79 10.42 0.22 9.76
N GLU A 80 10.42 0.27 11.10
CA GLU A 80 9.52 -0.55 11.92
C GLU A 80 8.05 -0.21 11.70
N ARG A 81 7.73 1.08 11.51
CA ARG A 81 6.37 1.52 11.14
C ARG A 81 5.96 0.94 9.79
N GLY A 82 6.88 0.87 8.84
CA GLY A 82 6.63 0.23 7.54
C GLY A 82 6.30 -1.25 7.65
N LYS A 83 6.94 -1.99 8.57
CA LYS A 83 6.64 -3.41 8.82
C LYS A 83 5.26 -3.60 9.43
N LEU A 84 4.95 -2.87 10.49
CA LEU A 84 3.63 -2.92 11.15
C LEU A 84 2.51 -2.55 10.17
N TRP A 85 2.75 -1.52 9.34
CA TRP A 85 1.85 -1.14 8.27
C TRP A 85 1.62 -2.29 7.28
N SER A 86 2.69 -2.96 6.82
CA SER A 86 2.56 -4.12 5.91
C SER A 86 1.72 -5.23 6.52
N GLU A 87 1.97 -5.58 7.78
CA GLU A 87 1.27 -6.69 8.45
C GLU A 87 -0.24 -6.42 8.56
N GLU A 88 -0.62 -5.23 9.02
CA GLU A 88 -2.02 -4.87 9.16
C GLU A 88 -2.70 -4.67 7.78
N PHE A 89 -2.00 -4.09 6.81
CA PHE A 89 -2.54 -3.93 5.45
C PHE A 89 -2.80 -5.30 4.78
N LEU A 90 -1.85 -6.23 4.86
CA LEU A 90 -1.99 -7.57 4.30
C LEU A 90 -3.15 -8.34 4.95
N LYS A 91 -3.34 -8.18 6.26
CA LYS A 91 -4.48 -8.76 6.99
C LYS A 91 -5.81 -8.26 6.42
N ARG A 92 -5.95 -6.96 6.13
CA ARG A 92 -7.15 -6.39 5.50
C ARG A 92 -7.37 -6.90 4.06
N CYS A 93 -6.30 -7.20 3.35
CA CYS A 93 -6.35 -7.82 2.02
C CYS A 93 -6.63 -9.34 2.04
N GLY A 94 -6.68 -9.98 3.21
CA GLY A 94 -6.80 -11.44 3.31
C GLY A 94 -5.55 -12.20 2.81
N ILE A 95 -4.38 -11.56 2.83
CA ILE A 95 -3.11 -12.16 2.39
C ILE A 95 -2.29 -12.57 3.61
N SER A 96 -1.89 -13.84 3.68
CA SER A 96 -1.10 -14.33 4.80
C SER A 96 0.34 -13.81 4.77
N LYS A 97 0.92 -13.62 5.97
CA LYS A 97 2.32 -13.22 6.11
C LYS A 97 3.27 -14.21 5.42
N SER A 98 3.00 -15.51 5.50
CA SER A 98 3.81 -16.55 4.85
C SER A 98 3.78 -16.46 3.33
N TYR A 99 2.62 -16.16 2.73
CA TYR A 99 2.51 -15.92 1.29
C TYR A 99 3.31 -14.66 0.90
N TYR A 100 3.11 -13.56 1.63
CA TYR A 100 3.84 -12.31 1.38
C TYR A 100 5.36 -12.47 1.47
N ASP A 101 5.86 -13.12 2.54
CA ASP A 101 7.29 -13.31 2.75
C ASP A 101 7.94 -14.11 1.60
N LYS A 102 7.20 -15.05 1.02
CA LYS A 102 7.65 -15.86 -0.12
C LYS A 102 7.57 -15.13 -1.46
N HIS A 103 6.54 -14.30 -1.67
CA HIS A 103 6.16 -13.84 -3.00
C HIS A 103 6.37 -12.34 -3.28
N ARG A 104 6.66 -11.52 -2.26
CA ARG A 104 6.75 -10.04 -2.39
C ARG A 104 7.73 -9.52 -3.44
N SER A 105 8.70 -10.32 -3.88
CA SER A 105 9.67 -9.96 -4.92
C SER A 105 9.50 -10.74 -6.23
N ASP A 106 8.52 -11.63 -6.34
CA ASP A 106 8.43 -12.53 -7.50
C ASP A 106 8.15 -11.79 -8.81
N VAL A 107 7.46 -10.64 -8.75
CA VAL A 107 7.27 -9.78 -9.93
C VAL A 107 8.58 -9.18 -10.46
N CYS A 108 9.66 -9.23 -9.68
CA CYS A 108 11.00 -8.78 -10.09
C CYS A 108 11.79 -9.87 -10.82
N ASN A 109 11.33 -11.12 -10.81
CA ASN A 109 12.07 -12.25 -11.38
C ASN A 109 12.19 -12.12 -12.90
N LYS A 110 13.31 -12.58 -13.48
CA LYS A 110 13.56 -12.53 -14.93
C LYS A 110 12.49 -13.27 -15.75
N GLY A 111 11.89 -14.32 -15.18
CA GLY A 111 10.81 -15.08 -15.80
C GLY A 111 9.39 -14.56 -15.50
N ALA A 112 9.24 -13.40 -14.87
CA ALA A 112 7.91 -12.83 -14.61
C ALA A 112 7.19 -12.51 -15.93
N THR A 113 5.86 -12.69 -15.95
CA THR A 113 5.04 -12.37 -17.12
C THR A 113 5.13 -10.89 -17.48
N LYS A 114 4.78 -10.56 -18.72
CA LYS A 114 4.79 -9.17 -19.20
C LYS A 114 3.89 -8.28 -18.35
N GLU A 115 2.71 -8.75 -17.96
CA GLU A 115 1.79 -8.01 -17.10
C GLU A 115 2.40 -7.70 -15.73
N ASN A 116 3.12 -8.67 -15.13
CA ASN A 116 3.76 -8.46 -13.84
C ASN A 116 4.95 -7.50 -13.93
N GLN A 117 5.71 -7.55 -15.03
CA GLN A 117 6.78 -6.59 -15.29
C GLN A 117 6.25 -5.17 -15.48
N ASP A 118 5.15 -5.01 -16.20
CA ASP A 118 4.55 -3.70 -16.45
C ASP A 118 3.88 -3.15 -15.19
N PHE A 119 3.19 -3.99 -14.40
CA PHE A 119 2.70 -3.63 -13.08
C PHE A 119 3.83 -3.13 -12.17
N ARG A 120 4.94 -3.87 -12.12
CA ARG A 120 6.12 -3.47 -11.37
C ARG A 120 6.60 -2.07 -11.77
N LYS A 121 6.73 -1.80 -13.06
CA LYS A 121 7.17 -0.48 -13.57
C LYS A 121 6.21 0.63 -13.15
N SER A 122 4.90 0.37 -13.17
CA SER A 122 3.90 1.35 -12.75
C SER A 122 4.02 1.69 -11.26
N ILE A 123 4.21 0.68 -10.40
CA ILE A 123 4.44 0.88 -8.96
C ILE A 123 5.76 1.61 -8.68
N ASP A 124 6.85 1.19 -9.33
CA ASP A 124 8.16 1.84 -9.17
C ASP A 124 8.09 3.33 -9.58
N ARG A 125 7.37 3.62 -10.68
CA ARG A 125 7.12 4.99 -11.14
C ARG A 125 6.26 5.78 -10.17
N ALA A 126 5.20 5.20 -9.61
CA ALA A 126 4.36 5.84 -8.59
C ALA A 126 5.18 6.28 -7.38
N VAL A 127 6.06 5.39 -6.86
CA VAL A 127 6.95 5.69 -5.73
C VAL A 127 7.94 6.80 -6.07
N GLU A 128 8.55 6.76 -7.25
CA GLU A 128 9.52 7.77 -7.69
C GLU A 128 8.86 9.14 -7.90
N ASN A 129 7.67 9.19 -8.52
CA ASN A 129 6.93 10.43 -8.71
C ASN A 129 6.53 11.07 -7.37
N ALA A 130 6.04 10.28 -6.42
CA ALA A 130 5.72 10.78 -5.08
C ALA A 130 6.95 11.36 -4.38
N ARG A 131 8.13 10.71 -4.51
CA ARG A 131 9.39 11.22 -3.96
C ARG A 131 9.77 12.57 -4.58
N ARG A 132 9.64 12.73 -5.89
CA ARG A 132 9.97 13.98 -6.59
C ARG A 132 9.09 15.14 -6.14
N LEU A 133 7.79 14.91 -5.98
CA LEU A 133 6.88 15.94 -5.48
C LEU A 133 7.23 16.40 -4.06
N LYS A 134 7.66 15.48 -3.18
CA LYS A 134 8.13 15.85 -1.84
C LYS A 134 9.43 16.66 -1.81
N GLY A 135 10.28 16.48 -2.82
CA GLY A 135 11.55 17.19 -2.94
C GLY A 135 11.46 18.50 -3.71
N THR A 136 10.26 18.87 -4.17
CA THR A 136 10.03 20.16 -4.82
C THR A 136 9.86 21.23 -3.73
N PRO A 137 10.58 22.37 -3.81
CA PRO A 137 10.52 23.44 -2.79
C PRO A 137 9.13 24.00 -2.53
#